data_AF-A0A7S1E4I8-F1
#
_entry.id   AF-A0A7S1E4I8-F1
#
_cell.length_a   1.000
_cell.length_b   1.000
_cell.length_c   1.000
_cell.angle_alpha   90.00
_cell.angle_beta   90.00
_cell.angle_gamma   90.00
#
_symmetry.space_group_name_H-M   'P 1'
#
loop_
_entity.id
_entity.type
_entity.pdbx_description
1 polymer ?
#
loop_
_entity_poly.entity_id
_entity_poly.type
_entity_poly.pdbx_seq_one_letter_code
_entity_poly.pdbx_strand_id
1 'polypeptide(L)'
;ASKDVKTKAGRRYSQHWSLSLHELVLFQKQHGHCLVPIDYPENLGLARWVKRQRYQYSLFKQEKPCSLNGARIKLLDAIGFVWDSHKVQWENKFKNLLKYKEETGHCDVPSTDSKNRQLSTWVIRQRVQYRLFQSCKPATINQDQIDALEQIGFKWNLGAGCKTKRKWLESQSLS
;
A
#
# COMPACT_ATOMS: atom_id res chain seq x y z
N ALA A 1 -33.58 8.29 32.61
CA ALA A 1 -33.73 8.94 31.30
C ALA A 1 -32.47 9.77 31.01
N SER A 2 -31.49 9.21 30.30
CA SER A 2 -30.24 9.90 30.00
C SER A 2 -30.37 10.64 28.67
N LYS A 3 -30.28 11.96 28.69
CA LYS A 3 -30.41 12.82 27.50
C LYS A 3 -29.05 12.95 26.83
N ASP A 4 -28.87 12.27 25.70
CA ASP A 4 -27.74 12.48 24.78
C ASP A 4 -27.78 13.90 24.20
N VAL A 5 -27.04 14.82 24.82
CA VAL A 5 -26.79 16.15 24.25
C VAL A 5 -25.69 16.02 23.19
N LYS A 6 -26.09 15.69 21.94
CA LYS A 6 -25.19 15.77 20.78
C LYS A 6 -24.78 17.23 20.55
N THR A 7 -23.60 17.61 21.02
CA THR A 7 -23.04 18.96 20.92
C THR A 7 -22.96 19.45 19.47
N LYS A 8 -23.08 20.78 19.25
CA LYS A 8 -23.03 21.40 17.90
C LYS A 8 -21.74 21.07 17.14
N ALA A 9 -20.62 20.91 17.84
CA ALA A 9 -19.34 20.52 17.27
C ALA A 9 -19.36 19.08 16.71
N GLY A 10 -19.95 18.12 17.45
CA GLY A 10 -20.11 16.75 16.99
C GLY A 10 -21.02 16.63 15.75
N ARG A 11 -22.05 17.49 15.65
CA ARG A 11 -22.93 17.57 14.48
C ARG A 11 -22.19 18.07 13.23
N ARG A 12 -21.38 19.14 13.35
CA ARG A 12 -20.57 19.68 12.22
C ARG A 12 -19.50 18.69 11.75
N TYR A 13 -18.85 17.98 12.68
CA TYR A 13 -17.84 16.96 12.34
C TYR A 13 -18.45 15.76 11.60
N SER A 14 -19.68 15.38 11.96
CA SER A 14 -20.43 14.33 11.25
C SER A 14 -20.82 14.75 9.84
N GLN A 15 -21.29 15.99 9.66
CA GLN A 15 -21.68 16.51 8.35
C GLN A 15 -20.50 16.56 7.37
N HIS A 16 -19.34 17.02 7.83
CA HIS A 16 -18.13 17.03 7.00
C HIS A 16 -17.68 15.62 6.60
N TRP A 17 -17.78 14.64 7.50
CA TRP A 17 -17.46 13.25 7.19
C TRP A 17 -18.41 12.68 6.12
N SER A 18 -19.72 12.95 6.22
CA SER A 18 -20.70 12.51 5.23
C SER A 18 -20.48 13.14 3.85
N LEU A 19 -20.09 14.42 3.80
CA LEU A 19 -19.75 15.10 2.54
C LEU A 19 -18.54 14.44 1.88
N SER A 20 -17.45 14.21 2.62
CA SER A 20 -16.27 13.54 2.05
C SER A 20 -16.53 12.08 1.65
N LEU A 21 -17.40 11.36 2.37
CA LEU A 21 -17.85 10.04 1.93
C LEU A 21 -18.60 10.14 0.59
N HIS A 22 -19.48 11.14 0.42
CA HIS A 22 -20.18 11.36 -0.83
C HIS A 22 -19.22 11.67 -1.98
N GLU A 23 -18.24 12.56 -1.77
CA GLU A 23 -17.18 12.85 -2.74
C GLU A 23 -16.39 11.60 -3.12
N LEU A 24 -16.07 10.74 -2.15
CA LEU A 24 -15.40 9.47 -2.40
C LEU A 24 -16.27 8.50 -3.22
N VAL A 25 -17.59 8.46 -3.00
CA VAL A 25 -18.52 7.67 -3.81
C VAL A 25 -18.55 8.17 -5.24
N LEU A 26 -18.53 9.48 -5.47
CA LEU A 26 -18.45 10.05 -6.82
C LEU A 26 -17.13 9.67 -7.50
N PHE A 27 -16.01 9.79 -6.78
CA PHE A 27 -14.71 9.36 -7.27
C PHE A 27 -14.72 7.86 -7.63
N GLN A 28 -15.28 7.01 -6.77
CA GLN A 28 -15.37 5.57 -7.00
C GLN A 28 -16.21 5.24 -8.24
N LYS A 29 -17.32 5.95 -8.46
CA LYS A 29 -18.13 5.78 -9.68
C LYS A 29 -17.39 6.19 -10.95
N GLN A 30 -16.60 7.26 -10.87
CA GLN A 30 -15.85 7.77 -12.02
C GLN A 30 -14.63 6.91 -12.38
N HIS A 31 -13.92 6.40 -11.36
CA HIS A 31 -12.64 5.69 -11.55
C HIS A 31 -12.72 4.18 -11.35
N GLY A 32 -13.86 3.66 -10.87
CA GLY A 32 -14.04 2.25 -10.53
C GLY A 32 -13.31 1.79 -9.26
N HIS A 33 -12.66 2.70 -8.52
CA HIS A 33 -11.88 2.37 -7.33
C HIS A 33 -11.79 3.54 -6.33
N CYS A 34 -11.41 3.25 -5.09
CA CYS A 34 -11.17 4.26 -4.03
C CYS A 34 -9.69 4.69 -3.87
N LEU A 35 -8.83 4.42 -4.86
CA LEU A 35 -7.40 4.79 -4.82
C LEU A 35 -7.20 6.25 -5.22
N VAL A 36 -7.66 7.18 -4.38
CA VAL A 36 -7.49 8.62 -4.59
C VAL A 36 -5.99 8.99 -4.53
N PRO A 37 -5.43 9.66 -5.56
CA PRO A 37 -4.06 10.18 -5.56
C PRO A 37 -3.80 11.14 -4.38
N ILE A 38 -2.56 11.18 -3.89
CA ILE A 38 -2.19 12.06 -2.75
C ILE A 38 -2.29 13.54 -3.14
N ASP A 39 -2.01 13.82 -4.40
CA ASP A 39 -1.99 15.11 -5.06
C ASP A 39 -3.19 15.32 -5.98
N TYR A 40 -4.31 14.61 -5.74
CA TYR A 40 -5.52 14.65 -6.57
C TYR A 40 -5.96 16.10 -6.84
N PRO A 41 -5.71 16.64 -8.04
CA PRO A 41 -5.76 18.08 -8.29
C PRO A 41 -7.19 18.62 -8.25
N GLU A 42 -8.17 17.82 -8.63
CA GLU A 42 -9.59 18.17 -8.63
C GLU A 42 -10.15 18.32 -7.21
N ASN A 43 -9.62 17.56 -6.24
CA ASN A 43 -10.07 17.64 -4.85
C ASN A 43 -8.99 17.23 -3.84
N LEU A 44 -8.12 18.18 -3.50
CA LEU A 44 -7.09 18.00 -2.45
C LEU A 44 -7.70 17.74 -1.06
N GLY A 45 -8.92 18.22 -0.81
CA GLY A 45 -9.66 17.98 0.44
C GLY A 45 -9.95 16.49 0.62
N LEU A 46 -10.49 15.87 -0.43
CA LEU A 46 -10.77 14.43 -0.49
C LEU A 46 -9.48 13.61 -0.33
N ALA A 47 -8.40 13.96 -1.02
CA ALA A 47 -7.11 13.26 -0.90
C ALA A 47 -6.59 13.25 0.55
N ARG A 48 -6.62 14.41 1.22
CA ARG A 48 -6.24 14.54 2.64
C ARG A 48 -7.19 13.74 3.54
N TRP A 49 -8.48 13.77 3.27
CA TRP A 49 -9.47 13.03 4.05
C TRP A 49 -9.30 11.52 3.93
N VAL A 50 -9.06 10.99 2.72
CA VAL A 50 -8.76 9.57 2.46
C VAL A 50 -7.50 9.13 3.19
N LYS A 51 -6.42 9.92 3.10
CA LYS A 51 -5.18 9.68 3.85
C LYS A 51 -5.45 9.62 5.35
N ARG A 52 -6.28 10.53 5.86
CA ARG A 52 -6.69 10.55 7.27
C ARG A 52 -7.49 9.30 7.64
N GLN A 53 -8.41 8.81 6.80
CA GLN A 53 -9.16 7.57 7.10
C GLN A 53 -8.22 6.37 7.24
N ARG A 54 -7.26 6.20 6.32
CA ARG A 54 -6.26 5.11 6.40
C ARG A 54 -5.43 5.18 7.68
N TYR A 55 -4.99 6.39 8.07
CA TYR A 55 -4.27 6.59 9.33
C TYR A 55 -5.14 6.26 10.56
N GLN A 56 -6.38 6.75 10.61
CA GLN A 56 -7.31 6.49 11.71
C GLN A 56 -7.64 4.99 11.83
N TYR A 57 -7.72 4.27 10.72
CA TYR A 57 -7.90 2.83 10.73
C TYR A 57 -6.65 2.07 11.22
N SER A 58 -5.45 2.54 10.90
CA SER A 58 -4.21 2.00 11.48
C SER A 58 -4.18 2.16 13.00
N LEU A 59 -4.63 3.30 13.52
CA LEU A 59 -4.80 3.50 14.97
C LEU A 59 -5.86 2.56 15.55
N PHE A 60 -7.00 2.41 14.87
CA PHE A 60 -8.05 1.47 15.27
C PHE A 60 -7.54 0.03 15.40
N LYS A 61 -6.75 -0.46 14.42
CA LYS A 61 -6.15 -1.81 14.48
C LYS A 61 -5.14 -1.99 15.61
N GLN A 62 -4.53 -0.91 16.06
CA GLN A 62 -3.58 -0.89 17.18
C GLN A 62 -4.28 -0.63 18.53
N GLU A 63 -5.62 -0.62 18.56
CA GLU A 63 -6.43 -0.30 19.73
C GLU A 63 -6.10 1.08 20.34
N LYS A 64 -5.60 2.00 19.51
CA LYS A 64 -5.26 3.37 19.90
C LYS A 64 -6.47 4.30 19.73
N PRO A 65 -6.57 5.39 20.51
CA PRO A 65 -7.62 6.39 20.35
C PRO A 65 -7.72 6.89 18.91
N CYS A 66 -8.90 6.79 18.32
CA CYS A 66 -9.14 7.19 16.94
C CYS A 66 -10.58 7.73 16.76
N SER A 67 -10.81 8.47 15.68
CA SER A 67 -12.13 9.02 15.34
C SER A 67 -12.96 8.13 14.42
N LEU A 68 -12.44 6.95 14.09
CA LEU A 68 -13.11 5.97 13.25
C LEU A 68 -13.92 5.04 14.15
N ASN A 69 -15.18 4.79 13.79
CA ASN A 69 -16.03 3.85 14.52
C ASN A 69 -16.52 2.75 13.58
N GLY A 70 -17.06 1.66 14.13
CA GLY A 70 -17.50 0.51 13.34
C GLY A 70 -18.51 0.85 12.24
N ALA A 71 -19.40 1.83 12.45
CA ALA A 71 -20.35 2.27 11.43
C ALA A 71 -19.65 2.94 10.24
N ARG A 72 -18.66 3.80 10.48
CA ARG A 72 -17.86 4.46 9.43
C ARG A 72 -17.00 3.46 8.66
N ILE A 73 -16.42 2.48 9.36
CA ILE A 73 -15.66 1.39 8.74
C ILE A 73 -16.58 0.62 7.77
N LYS A 74 -17.75 0.16 8.24
CA LYS A 74 -18.73 -0.55 7.40
C LYS A 74 -19.15 0.23 6.16
N LEU A 75 -19.36 1.55 6.29
CA LEU A 75 -19.70 2.40 5.15
C LEU A 75 -18.58 2.50 4.11
N LEU A 76 -17.33 2.58 4.57
CA LEU A 76 -16.15 2.61 3.69
C LEU A 76 -15.91 1.23 3.05
N ASP A 77 -16.06 0.16 3.80
CA ASP A 77 -15.95 -1.21 3.28
C ASP A 77 -17.01 -1.48 2.19
N ALA A 78 -18.25 -1.01 2.40
CA ALA A 78 -19.36 -1.20 1.47
C ALA A 78 -19.12 -0.56 0.08
N ILE A 79 -18.25 0.43 -0.02
CA ILE A 79 -17.88 1.07 -1.29
C ILE A 79 -16.55 0.57 -1.85
N GLY A 80 -15.96 -0.47 -1.25
CA GLY A 80 -14.68 -1.05 -1.66
C GLY A 80 -13.48 -0.18 -1.29
N PHE A 81 -13.53 0.51 -0.15
CA PHE A 81 -12.42 1.36 0.29
C PHE A 81 -11.16 0.54 0.59
N VAL A 82 -10.06 0.90 -0.07
CA VAL A 82 -8.76 0.26 0.14
C VAL A 82 -8.04 0.93 1.32
N TRP A 83 -8.02 0.23 2.45
CA TRP A 83 -7.33 0.66 3.67
C TRP A 83 -5.80 0.65 3.54
N ASP A 84 -5.26 -0.38 2.87
CA ASP A 84 -3.83 -0.50 2.59
C ASP A 84 -3.55 -0.22 1.11
N SER A 85 -3.39 1.06 0.80
CA SER A 85 -3.05 1.49 -0.57
C SER A 85 -1.63 1.11 -0.98
N HIS A 86 -0.73 0.82 -0.03
CA HIS A 86 0.65 0.45 -0.36
C HIS A 86 0.69 -0.99 -0.88
N LYS A 87 -0.07 -1.90 -0.27
CA LYS A 87 -0.25 -3.27 -0.76
C LYS A 87 -0.73 -3.30 -2.21
N VAL A 88 -1.82 -2.59 -2.52
CA VAL A 88 -2.38 -2.58 -3.89
C VAL A 88 -1.41 -1.96 -4.91
N GLN A 89 -0.70 -0.90 -4.54
CA GLN A 89 0.32 -0.31 -5.41
C GLN A 89 1.48 -1.28 -5.69
N TRP A 90 1.94 -2.00 -4.67
CA TRP A 90 2.97 -3.01 -4.82
C TRP A 90 2.50 -4.15 -5.75
N GLU A 91 1.29 -4.67 -5.53
CA GLU A 91 0.69 -5.74 -6.36
C GLU A 91 0.55 -5.31 -7.82
N ASN A 92 0.14 -4.07 -8.09
CA ASN A 92 0.06 -3.54 -9.45
C ASN A 92 1.44 -3.46 -10.13
N LYS A 93 2.48 -3.03 -9.41
CA LYS A 93 3.85 -3.02 -9.96
C LYS A 93 4.41 -4.42 -10.14
N PHE A 94 4.08 -5.35 -9.24
CA PHE A 94 4.42 -6.76 -9.38
C PHE A 94 3.78 -7.39 -10.63
N LYS A 95 2.49 -7.11 -10.90
CA LYS A 95 1.83 -7.52 -12.16
C LYS A 95 2.51 -6.96 -13.40
N ASN A 96 2.93 -5.68 -13.35
CA ASN A 96 3.70 -5.09 -14.47
C ASN A 96 5.05 -5.80 -14.66
N LEU A 97 5.70 -6.24 -13.58
CA LEU A 97 6.94 -7.01 -13.67
C LEU A 97 6.70 -8.41 -14.26
N LEU A 98 5.61 -9.08 -13.90
CA LEU A 98 5.20 -10.35 -14.51
C LEU A 98 5.06 -10.21 -16.03
N LYS A 99 4.33 -9.18 -16.48
CA LYS A 99 4.16 -8.89 -17.91
C LYS A 99 5.50 -8.62 -18.59
N TYR A 100 6.37 -7.82 -17.97
CA TYR A 100 7.71 -7.57 -18.50
C TYR A 100 8.53 -8.87 -18.63
N LYS A 101 8.42 -9.78 -17.66
CA LYS A 101 9.07 -11.09 -17.70
C LYS A 101 8.51 -11.95 -18.83
N GLU A 102 7.20 -11.96 -19.05
CA GLU A 102 6.58 -12.67 -20.16
C GLU A 102 7.11 -12.18 -21.52
N GLU A 103 7.33 -10.87 -21.66
CA GLU A 103 7.83 -10.27 -22.90
C GLU A 103 9.35 -10.46 -23.14
N THR A 104 10.17 -10.46 -22.08
CA THR A 104 11.64 -10.44 -22.18
C THR A 104 12.32 -11.72 -21.71
N GLY A 105 11.60 -12.60 -21.02
CA GLY A 105 12.12 -13.80 -20.36
C GLY A 105 12.80 -13.55 -19.01
N HIS A 106 12.94 -12.31 -18.56
CA HIS A 106 13.62 -11.98 -17.30
C HIS A 106 13.01 -10.78 -16.56
N CYS A 107 13.30 -10.67 -15.27
CA CYS A 107 12.84 -9.55 -14.43
C CYS A 107 13.84 -8.37 -14.36
N ASP A 108 14.90 -8.38 -15.17
CA ASP A 108 15.88 -7.31 -15.14
C ASP A 108 15.45 -6.14 -16.02
N VAL A 109 15.05 -5.04 -15.38
CA VAL A 109 14.56 -3.84 -16.07
C VAL A 109 15.63 -2.76 -16.00
N PRO A 110 16.32 -2.44 -17.11
CA PRO A 110 17.37 -1.42 -17.13
C PRO A 110 16.85 -0.04 -16.72
N SER A 111 17.67 0.74 -16.00
CA SER A 111 17.31 2.12 -15.64
C SER A 111 17.19 3.05 -16.86
N THR A 112 17.84 2.68 -17.97
CA THR A 112 17.82 3.38 -19.26
C THR A 112 16.58 3.05 -20.10
N ASP A 113 15.77 2.07 -19.71
CA ASP A 113 14.53 1.75 -20.41
C ASP A 113 13.51 2.88 -20.21
N SER A 114 13.37 3.72 -21.24
CA SER A 114 12.47 4.87 -21.24
C SER A 114 11.00 4.46 -21.22
N LYS A 115 10.65 3.31 -21.83
CA LYS A 115 9.28 2.78 -21.87
C LYS A 115 8.85 2.26 -20.50
N ASN A 116 9.78 1.65 -19.77
CA ASN A 116 9.51 1.04 -18.46
C ASN A 116 10.11 1.82 -17.28
N ARG A 117 10.36 3.12 -17.41
CA ARG A 117 11.03 3.96 -16.39
C ARG A 117 10.42 3.83 -14.98
N GLN A 118 9.10 3.77 -14.87
CA GLN A 118 8.45 3.59 -13.55
C GLN A 118 8.72 2.21 -12.96
N LEU A 119 8.74 1.17 -13.79
CA LEU A 119 9.00 -0.20 -13.37
C LEU A 119 10.47 -0.39 -13.01
N SER A 120 11.41 0.16 -13.79
CA SER A 120 12.85 0.13 -13.49
C SER A 120 13.15 0.81 -12.14
N THR A 121 12.56 1.99 -11.90
CA THR A 121 12.66 2.68 -10.61
C THR A 121 12.13 1.81 -9.47
N TRP A 122 11.01 1.13 -9.67
CA TRP A 122 10.41 0.25 -8.66
C TRP A 122 11.29 -0.98 -8.37
N VAL A 123 11.83 -1.63 -9.40
CA VAL A 123 12.77 -2.76 -9.30
C VAL A 123 14.03 -2.37 -8.52
N ILE A 124 14.61 -1.21 -8.83
CA ILE A 124 15.77 -0.67 -8.09
C ILE A 124 15.42 -0.47 -6.61
N ARG A 125 14.24 0.10 -6.33
CA ARG A 125 13.76 0.27 -4.95
C ARG A 125 13.59 -1.07 -4.23
N GLN A 126 13.07 -2.12 -4.88
CA GLN A 126 12.98 -3.45 -4.26
C GLN A 126 14.35 -3.96 -3.84
N ARG A 127 15.37 -3.85 -4.71
CA ARG A 127 16.76 -4.25 -4.39
C ARG A 127 17.35 -3.45 -3.23
N VAL A 128 17.06 -2.15 -3.14
CA VAL A 128 17.48 -1.31 -2.00
C VAL A 128 16.80 -1.77 -0.70
N GLN A 129 15.47 -1.95 -0.73
CA GLN A 129 14.70 -2.36 0.45
C GLN A 129 15.11 -3.75 0.94
N TYR A 130 15.41 -4.68 0.03
CA TYR A 130 15.91 -6.00 0.38
C TYR A 130 17.27 -5.94 1.09
N ARG A 131 18.20 -5.10 0.64
CA ARG A 131 19.49 -4.92 1.33
C ARG A 131 19.31 -4.34 2.75
N LEU A 132 18.35 -3.42 2.93
CA LEU A 132 18.02 -2.90 4.25
C LEU A 132 17.44 -4.01 5.14
N PHE A 133 16.50 -4.80 4.62
CA PHE A 133 15.91 -5.95 5.31
C PHE A 133 16.98 -6.96 5.74
N GLN A 134 17.89 -7.35 4.84
CA GLN A 134 19.01 -8.26 5.13
C GLN A 134 19.98 -7.71 6.19
N SER A 135 20.12 -6.39 6.27
CA SER A 135 20.98 -5.73 7.26
C SER A 135 20.27 -5.45 8.58
N CYS A 136 19.07 -6.02 8.79
CA CYS A 136 18.19 -5.74 9.94
C CYS A 136 17.91 -4.23 10.14
N LYS A 137 17.92 -3.45 9.06
CA LYS A 137 17.55 -2.03 9.06
C LYS A 137 16.07 -1.87 8.72
N PRO A 138 15.42 -0.78 9.14
CA PRO A 138 14.05 -0.50 8.77
C PRO A 138 13.87 -0.54 7.24
N ALA A 139 13.02 -1.44 6.78
CA ALA A 139 12.70 -1.67 5.38
C ALA A 139 11.18 -1.71 5.20
N THR A 140 10.71 -1.28 4.03
CA THR A 140 9.29 -1.33 3.69
C THR A 140 8.90 -2.62 2.98
N ILE A 141 9.88 -3.41 2.53
CA ILE A 141 9.64 -4.74 1.97
C ILE A 141 9.44 -5.75 3.10
N ASN A 142 8.51 -6.69 2.93
CA ASN A 142 8.26 -7.77 3.88
C ASN A 142 8.60 -9.14 3.29
N GLN A 143 8.50 -10.20 4.10
CA GLN A 143 8.84 -11.56 3.68
C GLN A 143 7.98 -12.05 2.50
N ASP A 144 6.66 -11.86 2.55
CA ASP A 144 5.75 -12.27 1.46
C ASP A 144 6.12 -11.62 0.12
N GLN A 145 6.51 -10.34 0.13
CA GLN A 145 6.94 -9.61 -1.06
C GLN A 145 8.29 -10.13 -1.59
N ILE A 146 9.19 -10.54 -0.69
CA ILE A 146 10.46 -11.17 -1.06
C ILE A 146 10.19 -12.51 -1.72
N ASP A 147 9.40 -13.37 -1.09
CA ASP A 147 9.07 -14.71 -1.57
C ASP A 147 8.38 -14.65 -2.94
N ALA A 148 7.44 -13.71 -3.13
CA ALA A 148 6.77 -13.50 -4.41
C ALA A 148 7.75 -13.09 -5.53
N LEU A 149 8.75 -12.26 -5.23
CA LEU A 149 9.79 -11.87 -6.19
C LEU A 149 10.75 -13.04 -6.49
N GLU A 150 11.13 -13.81 -5.47
CA GLU A 150 11.98 -14.98 -5.63
C GLU A 150 11.30 -16.08 -6.46
N GLN A 151 10.00 -16.30 -6.28
CA GLN A 151 9.21 -17.26 -7.05
C GLN A 151 9.26 -16.97 -8.56
N ILE A 152 9.35 -15.71 -8.96
CA ILE A 152 9.45 -15.33 -10.37
C ILE A 152 10.90 -15.26 -10.88
N GLY A 153 11.88 -15.69 -10.08
CA GLY A 153 13.30 -15.69 -10.44
C GLY A 153 13.94 -14.29 -10.42
N PHE A 154 13.42 -13.38 -9.59
CA PHE A 154 13.95 -12.03 -9.46
C PHE A 154 15.38 -12.05 -8.90
N LYS A 155 16.31 -11.39 -9.61
CA LYS A 155 17.70 -11.26 -9.18
C LYS A 155 17.88 -10.03 -8.29
N TRP A 156 18.15 -10.26 -7.01
CA TRP A 156 18.43 -9.22 -6.01
C TRP A 156 19.76 -8.50 -6.25
N ASN A 157 20.78 -9.25 -6.70
CA ASN A 157 22.11 -8.73 -7.01
C ASN A 157 22.40 -8.94 -8.50
N LEU A 158 22.70 -7.86 -9.22
CA LEU A 158 23.11 -7.92 -10.63
C LEU A 158 24.63 -7.95 -10.83
N GLY A 159 25.41 -7.83 -9.76
CA GLY A 159 26.86 -7.97 -9.80
C GLY A 159 27.29 -9.45 -9.80
N ALA A 160 28.40 -9.76 -10.46
CA ALA A 160 29.01 -11.08 -10.45
C ALA A 160 29.24 -11.57 -9.01
N GLY A 161 28.62 -12.70 -8.66
CA GLY A 161 28.98 -13.58 -7.54
C GLY A 161 29.23 -12.94 -6.18
N CYS A 162 28.18 -12.65 -5.41
CA CYS A 162 28.31 -12.58 -3.95
C CYS A 162 27.53 -13.73 -3.31
N LYS A 163 28.27 -14.73 -2.81
CA LYS A 163 27.77 -15.89 -2.09
C LYS A 163 27.15 -15.42 -0.78
N THR A 164 25.83 -15.27 -0.73
CA THR A 164 25.12 -15.32 0.56
C THR A 164 24.01 -16.34 0.45
N LYS A 165 24.41 -17.63 0.47
CA LYS A 165 23.48 -18.73 0.69
C LYS A 165 23.06 -18.69 2.17
N ARG A 166 21.74 -18.79 2.37
CA ARG A 166 21.03 -19.42 3.50
C ARG A 166 21.55 -19.13 4.90
N LYS A 167 20.78 -18.32 5.65
CA LYS A 167 20.73 -18.43 7.12
C LYS A 167 19.31 -18.35 7.70
N TRP A 168 18.29 -18.59 6.88
CA TRP A 168 16.88 -18.58 7.32
C TRP A 168 16.20 -19.95 7.33
N LEU A 169 16.65 -20.92 6.53
CA LEU A 169 16.06 -22.28 6.49
C LEU A 169 16.68 -23.27 7.50
N GLU A 170 17.84 -22.96 8.10
CA GLU A 170 18.47 -23.83 9.10
C GLU A 170 17.96 -23.59 10.54
N SER A 171 17.24 -22.50 10.77
CA SER A 171 16.69 -22.15 12.10
C SER A 171 15.28 -22.70 12.38
N GLN A 172 14.65 -23.39 11.41
CA GLN A 172 13.31 -23.97 11.58
C GLN A 172 13.26 -25.51 11.41
N SER A 173 14.40 -26.17 11.17
CA SER A 173 14.46 -27.64 11.08
C SER A 173 15.12 -28.31 12.30
N LEU A 174 15.35 -27.55 13.38
CA LEU A 174 15.78 -28.06 14.68
C LEU A 174 14.79 -27.60 15.75
N SER A 175 13.60 -28.20 15.74
CA SER A 175 12.69 -28.34 16.88
C SER A 175 11.79 -29.54 16.62
#